data_AF-A0A6B0YBV6-F1
#
_entry.id   AF-A0A6B0YBV6-F1
#
_cell.length_a   1.000
_cell.length_b   1.000
_cell.length_c   1.000
_cell.angle_alpha   90.00
_cell.angle_beta   90.00
_cell.angle_gamma   90.00
#
_symmetry.space_group_name_H-M   'P 1'
#
loop_
_entity.id
_entity.type
_entity.pdbx_description
1 polymer ?
#
loop_
_entity_poly.entity_id
_entity_poly.type
_entity_poly.pdbx_seq_one_letter_code
_entity_poly.pdbx_strand_id
1 'polypeptide(L)'
;MLDELMRIKRRREDSAATALAEAKDAAQRAEAAREAKQRDLAEYARWQATEKERLYAELHGRNVSRDVLAKYREAVGALRQRHLQLDEELVDAVEAANRAAANLAEARQRRLEANREVTKFEDYGQTLAADEQRAAQAREDEEAEDAMSGRS
;
A
#
# COMPACT_ATOMS: atom_id res chain seq x y z
N MET A 1 -31.61 9.91 14.89
CA MET A 1 -30.63 8.90 15.34
C MET A 1 -29.97 8.20 14.16
N LEU A 2 -30.74 7.77 13.15
CA LEU A 2 -30.22 7.12 11.93
C LEU A 2 -29.29 8.03 11.10
N ASP A 3 -29.63 9.31 10.94
CA ASP A 3 -28.81 10.27 10.17
C ASP A 3 -27.40 10.47 10.75
N GLU A 4 -27.30 10.49 12.08
CA GLU A 4 -26.00 10.65 12.76
C GLU A 4 -25.15 9.38 12.60
N LEU A 5 -25.76 8.19 12.67
CA LEU A 5 -25.07 6.94 12.37
C LEU A 5 -24.61 6.90 10.91
N MET A 6 -25.45 7.33 9.96
CA MET A 6 -25.09 7.43 8.54
C MET A 6 -23.90 8.36 8.32
N ARG A 7 -23.90 9.53 8.96
CA ARG A 7 -22.78 10.49 8.89
C ARG A 7 -21.48 9.87 9.40
N ILE A 8 -21.52 9.14 10.51
CA ILE A 8 -20.35 8.44 11.05
C ILE A 8 -19.84 7.37 10.07
N LYS A 9 -20.74 6.60 9.44
CA LYS A 9 -20.37 5.56 8.48
C LYS A 9 -19.71 6.13 7.23
N ARG A 10 -20.29 7.20 6.65
CA ARG A 10 -19.68 7.92 5.51
C ARG A 10 -18.31 8.48 5.84
N ARG A 11 -18.13 9.07 7.02
CA ARG A 11 -16.80 9.55 7.47
C ARG A 11 -15.78 8.41 7.58
N ARG A 12 -16.18 7.23 8.04
CA ARG A 12 -15.30 6.05 8.09
C ARG A 12 -14.95 5.55 6.69
N GLU A 13 -15.91 5.59 5.77
CA GLU A 13 -15.68 5.27 4.36
C GLU A 13 -14.65 6.22 3.72
N ASP A 14 -14.80 7.53 3.92
CA ASP A 14 -13.87 8.55 3.41
C ASP A 14 -12.48 8.37 3.99
N SER A 15 -12.39 8.09 5.29
CA SER A 15 -11.12 7.78 5.97
C SER A 15 -10.47 6.52 5.40
N ALA A 16 -11.25 5.47 5.14
CA ALA A 16 -10.73 4.24 4.52
C ALA A 16 -10.31 4.47 3.05
N ALA A 17 -10.99 5.36 2.32
CA ALA A 17 -10.61 5.74 0.96
C ALA A 17 -9.28 6.47 0.94
N THR A 18 -9.08 7.41 1.88
CA THR A 18 -7.83 8.15 2.04
C THR A 18 -6.69 7.21 2.41
N ALA A 19 -6.88 6.34 3.41
CA ALA A 19 -5.88 5.37 3.82
C ALA A 19 -5.50 4.40 2.69
N LEU A 20 -6.47 4.00 1.85
CA LEU A 20 -6.20 3.18 0.67
C LEU A 20 -5.35 3.92 -0.37
N ALA A 21 -5.60 5.21 -0.59
CA ALA A 21 -4.79 6.01 -1.51
C ALA A 21 -3.34 6.12 -1.00
N GLU A 22 -3.15 6.45 0.27
CA GLU A 22 -1.82 6.53 0.89
C GLU A 22 -1.08 5.19 0.85
N ALA A 23 -1.77 4.08 1.10
CA ALA A 23 -1.19 2.75 1.04
C ALA A 23 -0.79 2.34 -0.40
N LYS A 24 -1.55 2.77 -1.42
CA LYS A 24 -1.18 2.56 -2.83
C LYS A 24 0.10 3.31 -3.17
N ASP A 25 0.18 4.58 -2.82
CA ASP A 25 1.36 5.41 -3.08
C ASP A 25 2.59 4.86 -2.34
N ALA A 26 2.42 4.43 -1.08
CA ALA A 26 3.49 3.82 -0.31
C ALA A 26 3.98 2.51 -0.94
N ALA A 27 3.07 1.63 -1.38
CA ALA A 27 3.43 0.38 -2.05
C ALA A 27 4.16 0.63 -3.38
N GLN A 28 3.70 1.59 -4.18
CA GLN A 28 4.36 1.97 -5.44
C GLN A 28 5.78 2.50 -5.20
N ARG A 29 5.97 3.39 -4.21
CA ARG A 29 7.29 3.92 -3.85
C ARG A 29 8.22 2.82 -3.34
N ALA A 30 7.73 1.93 -2.50
CA ALA A 30 8.53 0.83 -1.96
C ALA A 30 8.98 -0.15 -3.06
N GLU A 31 8.09 -0.48 -3.99
CA GLU A 31 8.44 -1.33 -5.14
C GLU A 31 9.44 -0.65 -6.08
N ALA A 32 9.26 0.63 -6.39
CA ALA A 32 10.23 1.39 -7.19
C ALA A 32 11.61 1.46 -6.52
N ALA A 33 11.66 1.60 -5.20
CA ALA A 33 12.92 1.57 -4.44
C ALA A 33 13.59 0.18 -4.49
N ARG A 34 12.82 -0.90 -4.35
CA ARG A 34 13.30 -2.27 -4.53
C ARG A 34 13.89 -2.49 -5.93
N GLU A 35 13.17 -2.08 -6.98
CA GLU A 35 13.65 -2.19 -8.36
C GLU A 35 14.92 -1.37 -8.61
N ALA A 36 15.05 -0.19 -7.98
CA ALA A 36 16.27 0.61 -8.04
C ALA A 36 17.45 -0.14 -7.39
N LYS A 37 17.27 -0.68 -6.18
CA LYS A 37 18.32 -1.46 -5.49
C LYS A 37 18.72 -2.72 -6.25
N GLN A 38 17.76 -3.39 -6.87
CA GLN A 38 18.04 -4.55 -7.71
C GLN A 38 18.88 -4.18 -8.93
N ARG A 39 18.62 -3.02 -9.55
CA ARG A 39 19.44 -2.49 -10.64
C ARG A 39 20.83 -2.10 -10.19
N ASP A 40 20.95 -1.36 -9.08
CA ASP A 40 22.23 -0.94 -8.51
C ASP A 40 23.14 -2.16 -8.24
N LEU A 41 22.59 -3.22 -7.64
CA LEU A 41 23.31 -4.45 -7.37
C LEU A 41 23.75 -5.14 -8.67
N ALA A 42 22.87 -5.24 -9.67
CA ALA A 42 23.18 -5.89 -10.94
C ALA A 42 24.27 -5.12 -11.72
N GLU A 43 24.19 -3.79 -11.75
CA GLU A 43 25.20 -2.92 -12.37
C GLU A 43 26.54 -3.03 -11.63
N TYR A 44 26.50 -2.98 -10.29
CA TYR A 44 27.69 -3.15 -9.48
C TYR A 44 28.34 -4.53 -9.68
N ALA A 45 27.56 -5.61 -9.75
CA ALA A 45 28.08 -6.96 -9.99
C ALA A 45 28.82 -7.06 -11.34
N ARG A 46 28.26 -6.45 -12.40
CA ARG A 46 28.92 -6.39 -13.72
C ARG A 46 30.22 -5.60 -13.66
N TRP A 47 30.17 -4.41 -13.08
CA TRP A 47 31.37 -3.56 -12.93
C TRP A 47 32.44 -4.25 -12.07
N GLN A 48 32.05 -4.87 -10.96
CA GLN A 48 32.95 -5.56 -10.03
C GLN A 48 33.70 -6.71 -10.73
N ALA A 49 33.07 -7.41 -11.66
CA ALA A 49 33.73 -8.45 -12.45
C ALA A 49 34.83 -7.87 -13.36
N THR A 50 34.52 -6.78 -14.07
CA THR A 50 35.50 -6.07 -14.91
C THR A 50 36.65 -5.50 -14.09
N GLU A 51 36.36 -4.92 -12.92
CA GLU A 51 37.38 -4.33 -12.05
C GLU A 51 38.30 -5.41 -11.45
N LYS A 52 37.76 -6.57 -11.07
CA LYS A 52 38.59 -7.72 -10.63
C LYS A 52 39.54 -8.19 -11.72
N GLU A 53 39.06 -8.29 -12.97
CA GLU A 53 39.90 -8.68 -14.10
C GLU A 53 41.01 -7.65 -14.36
N ARG A 54 40.66 -6.34 -14.30
CA ARG A 54 41.63 -5.24 -14.42
C ARG A 54 42.73 -5.34 -13.38
N LEU A 55 42.35 -5.49 -12.11
CA LEU A 55 43.28 -5.63 -10.99
C LEU A 55 44.16 -6.89 -11.15
N TYR A 56 43.60 -8.00 -11.64
CA TYR A 56 44.35 -9.23 -11.86
C TYR A 56 45.38 -9.07 -12.99
N ALA A 57 44.98 -8.47 -14.11
CA ALA A 57 45.85 -8.18 -15.24
C ALA A 57 47.05 -7.27 -14.87
N GLU A 58 46.88 -6.35 -13.93
CA GLU A 58 47.97 -5.50 -13.42
C GLU A 58 49.07 -6.28 -12.70
N LEU A 59 48.72 -7.43 -12.09
CA LEU A 59 49.65 -8.29 -11.36
C LEU A 59 50.22 -9.41 -12.23
N HIS A 60 49.46 -9.87 -13.22
CA HIS A 60 49.78 -11.06 -13.99
C HIS A 60 51.10 -10.91 -14.76
N GLY A 61 52.00 -11.91 -14.59
CA GLY A 61 53.28 -11.95 -15.29
C GLY A 61 54.33 -10.92 -14.82
N ARG A 62 54.09 -10.21 -13.70
CA ARG A 62 55.04 -9.23 -13.15
C ARG A 62 55.62 -9.71 -11.82
N ASN A 63 56.90 -9.38 -11.57
CA ASN A 63 57.48 -9.47 -10.23
C ASN A 63 56.94 -8.32 -9.38
N VAL A 64 55.89 -8.60 -8.61
CA VAL A 64 55.22 -7.64 -7.73
C VAL A 64 55.72 -7.74 -6.30
N SER A 65 55.91 -6.58 -5.65
CA SER A 65 56.31 -6.54 -4.25
C SER A 65 55.18 -7.00 -3.33
N ARG A 66 55.53 -7.40 -2.10
CA ARG A 66 54.57 -7.80 -1.08
C ARG A 66 53.55 -6.70 -0.76
N ASP A 67 53.97 -5.44 -0.82
CA ASP A 67 53.11 -4.28 -0.56
C ASP A 67 52.05 -4.10 -1.65
N VAL A 68 52.42 -4.31 -2.91
CA VAL A 68 51.48 -4.27 -4.04
C VAL A 68 50.44 -5.39 -3.93
N LEU A 69 50.87 -6.60 -3.55
CA LEU A 69 49.96 -7.72 -3.27
C LEU A 69 49.03 -7.45 -2.08
N ALA A 70 49.49 -6.74 -1.05
CA ALA A 70 48.65 -6.34 0.07
C ALA A 70 47.55 -5.36 -0.37
N LYS A 71 47.91 -4.31 -1.14
CA LYS A 71 46.94 -3.35 -1.70
C LYS A 71 45.90 -4.00 -2.60
N TYR A 72 46.31 -4.98 -3.42
CA TYR A 72 45.37 -5.74 -4.24
C TYR A 72 44.35 -6.51 -3.40
N ARG A 73 44.81 -7.22 -2.35
CA ARG A 73 43.90 -7.95 -1.46
C ARG A 73 42.91 -7.03 -0.76
N GLU A 74 43.38 -5.86 -0.32
CA GLU A 74 42.54 -4.83 0.27
C GLU A 74 41.49 -4.32 -0.72
N ALA A 75 41.89 -3.99 -1.97
CA ALA A 75 40.97 -3.56 -3.02
C ALA A 75 39.90 -4.62 -3.33
N VAL A 76 40.29 -5.88 -3.51
CA VAL A 76 39.33 -6.98 -3.72
C VAL A 76 38.43 -7.19 -2.51
N GLY A 77 38.96 -7.01 -1.29
CA GLY A 77 38.19 -7.03 -0.06
C GLY A 77 37.12 -5.94 -0.03
N ALA A 78 37.49 -4.69 -0.34
CA ALA A 78 36.57 -3.56 -0.42
C ALA A 78 35.48 -3.79 -1.47
N LEU A 79 35.83 -4.35 -2.64
CA LEU A 79 34.87 -4.70 -3.69
C LEU A 79 33.83 -5.71 -3.19
N ARG A 80 34.25 -6.73 -2.43
CA ARG A 80 33.35 -7.74 -1.85
C ARG A 80 32.47 -7.14 -0.77
N GLN A 81 33.04 -6.33 0.13
CA GLN A 81 32.30 -5.67 1.19
C GLN A 81 31.19 -4.78 0.63
N ARG A 82 31.46 -3.99 -0.40
CA ARG A 82 30.43 -3.15 -1.03
C ARG A 82 29.35 -3.97 -1.73
N HIS A 83 29.68 -5.15 -2.28
CA HIS A 83 28.66 -6.05 -2.83
C HIS A 83 27.71 -6.54 -1.74
N LEU A 84 28.26 -6.99 -0.60
CA LEU A 84 27.47 -7.44 0.55
C LEU A 84 26.56 -6.32 1.07
N GLN A 85 27.06 -5.09 1.14
CA GLN A 85 26.23 -3.94 1.53
C GLN A 85 25.05 -3.72 0.56
N LEU A 86 25.28 -3.82 -0.76
CA LEU A 86 24.20 -3.68 -1.73
C LEU A 86 23.18 -4.83 -1.67
N ASP A 87 23.64 -6.05 -1.38
CA ASP A 87 22.76 -7.19 -1.11
C ASP A 87 21.90 -6.95 0.12
N GLU A 88 22.48 -6.47 1.24
CA GLU A 88 21.76 -6.12 2.46
C GLU A 88 20.74 -5.00 2.20
N GLU A 89 21.13 -3.94 1.50
CA GLU A 89 20.23 -2.85 1.09
C GLU A 89 19.06 -3.37 0.22
N LEU A 90 19.29 -4.37 -0.63
CA LEU A 90 18.24 -5.00 -1.43
C LEU A 90 17.30 -5.84 -0.57
N VAL A 91 17.81 -6.61 0.39
CA VAL A 91 17.00 -7.38 1.34
C VAL A 91 16.06 -6.45 2.10
N ASP A 92 16.58 -5.36 2.65
CA ASP A 92 15.78 -4.36 3.36
C ASP A 92 14.68 -3.75 2.48
N ALA A 93 15.02 -3.44 1.22
CA ALA A 93 14.06 -2.90 0.25
C ALA A 93 12.96 -3.91 -0.12
N VAL A 94 13.30 -5.20 -0.27
CA VAL A 94 12.33 -6.27 -0.51
C VAL A 94 11.38 -6.42 0.68
N GLU A 95 11.90 -6.43 1.90
CA GLU A 95 11.04 -6.50 3.08
C GLU A 95 10.12 -5.28 3.20
N ALA A 96 10.63 -4.08 2.91
CA ALA A 96 9.83 -2.87 2.92
C ALA A 96 8.70 -2.91 1.88
N ALA A 97 8.98 -3.40 0.66
CA ALA A 97 7.99 -3.61 -0.38
C ALA A 97 6.92 -4.64 0.05
N ASN A 98 7.33 -5.75 0.66
CA ASN A 98 6.41 -6.76 1.18
C ASN A 98 5.49 -6.20 2.28
N ARG A 99 6.04 -5.44 3.23
CA ARG A 99 5.25 -4.76 4.27
C ARG A 99 4.26 -3.77 3.68
N ALA A 100 4.68 -2.97 2.71
CA ALA A 100 3.81 -2.00 2.05
C ALA A 100 2.70 -2.68 1.24
N ALA A 101 3.00 -3.80 0.57
CA ALA A 101 2.01 -4.61 -0.14
C ALA A 101 0.97 -5.23 0.80
N ALA A 102 1.40 -5.73 1.96
CA ALA A 102 0.48 -6.25 2.99
C ALA A 102 -0.44 -5.14 3.54
N ASN A 103 0.11 -3.96 3.84
CA ASN A 103 -0.67 -2.81 4.28
C ASN A 103 -1.70 -2.36 3.23
N LEU A 104 -1.33 -2.39 1.94
CA LEU A 104 -2.25 -2.10 0.85
C LEU A 104 -3.39 -3.13 0.78
N ALA A 105 -3.10 -4.42 0.97
CA ALA A 105 -4.13 -5.46 1.02
C ALA A 105 -5.12 -5.22 2.16
N GLU A 106 -4.61 -4.88 3.35
CA GLU A 106 -5.45 -4.56 4.51
C GLU A 106 -6.30 -3.29 4.27
N ALA A 107 -5.71 -2.23 3.71
CA ALA A 107 -6.43 -0.99 3.39
C ALA A 107 -7.56 -1.23 2.37
N ARG A 108 -7.34 -2.11 1.37
CA ARG A 108 -8.38 -2.53 0.43
C ARG A 108 -9.54 -3.22 1.14
N GLN A 109 -9.23 -4.13 2.06
CA GLN A 109 -10.25 -4.85 2.82
C GLN A 109 -11.06 -3.90 3.71
N ARG A 110 -10.39 -2.99 4.43
CA ARG A 110 -11.07 -1.97 5.24
C ARG A 110 -11.96 -1.05 4.40
N ARG A 111 -11.53 -0.66 3.20
CA ARG A 111 -12.36 0.14 2.27
C ARG A 111 -13.61 -0.60 1.83
N LEU A 112 -13.47 -1.90 1.53
CA LEU A 112 -14.59 -2.76 1.12
C LEU A 112 -15.61 -2.91 2.27
N GLU A 113 -15.14 -3.15 3.49
CA GLU A 113 -15.98 -3.25 4.67
C GLU A 113 -16.71 -1.93 4.97
N ALA A 114 -16.00 -0.80 4.91
CA ALA A 114 -16.61 0.51 5.12
C ALA A 114 -17.69 0.82 4.07
N ASN A 115 -17.46 0.46 2.81
CA ASN A 115 -18.45 0.63 1.74
C ASN A 115 -19.70 -0.23 1.99
N ARG A 116 -19.52 -1.52 2.30
CA ARG A 116 -20.63 -2.45 2.62
C ARG A 116 -21.48 -1.93 3.77
N GLU A 117 -20.83 -1.40 4.80
CA GLU A 117 -21.54 -0.82 5.95
C GLU A 117 -22.34 0.43 5.58
N VAL A 118 -21.82 1.31 4.72
CA VAL A 118 -22.57 2.46 4.20
C VAL A 118 -23.79 1.99 3.41
N THR A 119 -23.59 1.10 2.42
CA THR A 119 -24.68 0.58 1.58
C THR A 119 -25.79 -0.06 2.41
N LYS A 120 -25.44 -0.90 3.39
CA LYS A 120 -26.41 -1.54 4.29
C LYS A 120 -27.27 -0.52 5.05
N PHE A 121 -26.66 0.57 5.52
CA PHE A 121 -27.38 1.62 6.22
C PHE A 121 -28.23 2.46 5.28
N GLU A 122 -27.80 2.63 4.02
CA GLU A 122 -28.57 3.37 3.00
C GLU A 122 -29.84 2.59 2.63
N ASP A 123 -29.71 1.29 2.42
CA ASP A 123 -30.84 0.39 2.16
C ASP A 123 -31.84 0.38 3.33
N TYR A 124 -31.33 0.35 4.57
CA TYR A 124 -32.18 0.42 5.76
C TYR A 124 -32.92 1.77 5.86
N GLY A 125 -32.23 2.88 5.59
CA GLY A 125 -32.86 4.21 5.59
C GLY A 125 -33.93 4.36 4.52
N GLN A 126 -33.71 3.82 3.31
CA GLN A 126 -34.72 3.80 2.25
C GLN A 126 -35.95 2.98 2.64
N THR A 127 -35.74 1.82 3.27
CA THR A 127 -36.84 0.96 3.74
C THR A 127 -37.67 1.68 4.80
N LEU A 128 -37.01 2.30 5.79
CA LEU A 128 -37.68 3.06 6.84
C LEU A 128 -38.50 4.22 6.27
N ALA A 129 -37.92 5.00 5.35
CA ALA A 129 -38.61 6.11 4.71
C ALA A 129 -39.84 5.64 3.91
N ALA A 130 -39.75 4.50 3.23
CA ALA A 130 -40.89 3.92 2.50
C ALA A 130 -42.00 3.40 3.43
N ASP A 131 -41.65 2.90 4.62
CA ASP A 131 -42.63 2.53 5.65
C ASP A 131 -43.31 3.76 6.25
N GLU A 132 -42.55 4.81 6.55
CA GLU A 132 -43.07 6.09 7.06
C GLU A 132 -44.02 6.76 6.05
N GLN A 133 -43.67 6.77 4.76
CA GLN A 133 -44.53 7.29 3.69
C GLN A 133 -45.84 6.51 3.58
N ARG A 134 -45.79 5.18 3.62
CA ARG A 134 -47.00 4.34 3.58
C ARG A 134 -47.89 4.59 4.80
N ALA A 135 -47.29 4.73 5.99
CA ALA A 135 -48.02 5.02 7.21
C ALA A 135 -48.63 6.43 7.22
N ALA A 136 -47.97 7.41 6.60
CA ALA A 136 -48.52 8.76 6.42
C ALA A 136 -49.71 8.76 5.46
N GLN A 137 -49.57 8.11 4.29
CA GLN A 137 -50.66 7.96 3.32
C GLN A 137 -51.89 7.29 3.93
N ALA A 138 -51.70 6.20 4.69
CA ALA A 138 -52.81 5.52 5.35
C ALA A 138 -53.56 6.41 6.36
N ARG A 139 -52.86 7.32 7.06
CA ARG A 139 -53.50 8.28 7.97
C ARG A 139 -54.25 9.36 7.21
N GLU A 140 -53.67 9.88 6.12
CA GLU A 140 -54.34 10.88 5.27
C GLU A 140 -55.63 10.33 4.67
N ASP A 141 -55.61 9.06 4.22
CA ASP A 141 -56.80 8.37 3.70
C ASP A 141 -57.87 8.19 4.80
N GLU A 142 -57.48 7.78 6.01
CA GLU A 142 -58.39 7.62 7.16
C GLU A 142 -59.02 8.97 7.57
N GLU A 143 -58.22 10.04 7.65
CA GLU A 143 -58.72 11.40 7.94
C GLU A 143 -59.69 11.90 6.86
N ALA A 144 -59.44 11.59 5.59
CA ALA A 144 -60.32 11.94 4.49
C ALA A 144 -61.66 11.17 4.54
N GLU A 145 -61.61 9.88 4.88
CA GLU A 145 -62.82 9.06 5.08
C GLU A 145 -63.67 9.55 6.26
N ASP A 146 -63.04 9.89 7.39
CA ASP A 146 -63.74 10.44 8.56
C ASP A 146 -64.39 11.80 8.27
N ALA A 147 -63.68 12.67 7.55
CA ALA A 147 -64.20 13.97 7.11
C ALA A 147 -65.40 13.82 6.16
N MET A 148 -65.40 12.82 5.27
CA MET A 148 -66.52 12.53 4.38
C MET A 148 -67.69 11.80 5.07
N SER A 149 -67.42 10.96 6.07
CA SER A 149 -68.45 10.21 6.78
C SER A 149 -69.23 11.05 7.80
N GLY A 150 -68.77 12.27 8.13
CA GLY A 150 -69.46 13.17 9.06
C GLY A 150 -69.47 12.67 10.51
N ARG A 151 -68.53 11.81 10.89
CA ARG A 151 -68.31 11.42 12.29
C ARG A 151 -67.33 12.42 12.92
N SER A 152 -67.86 13.52 13.43
CA SER A 152 -67.15 14.34 14.42
C SER A 152 -67.84 14.23 15.77
#